data_AF-A0A2S6UBA2-F1
#
_entry.id   AF-A0A2S6UBA2-F1
#
_cell.length_a   1.000
_cell.length_b   1.000
_cell.length_c   1.000
_cell.angle_alpha   90.00
_cell.angle_beta   90.00
_cell.angle_gamma   90.00
#
_symmetry.space_group_name_H-M   'P 1'
#
loop_
_entity.id
_entity.type
_entity.pdbx_description
1 polymer ?
#
loop_
_entity_poly.entity_id
_entity_poly.type
_entity_poly.pdbx_seq_one_letter_code
_entity_poly.pdbx_strand_id
1 'polypeptide(L)' 'MTSGTLYGLGIGPGDPELLTLKAVRILKDAPVIAYPAPD' A
#
# COMPACT_ATOMS: atom_id res chain seq x y z
N MET A 1 1.83 24.44 -6.48
CA MET A 1 2.26 23.27 -5.68
C MET A 1 1.31 22.14 -6.03
N THR A 2 1.78 21.06 -6.62
CA THR A 2 0.96 19.87 -6.87
C THR A 2 0.96 19.02 -5.59
N SER A 3 -0.23 18.75 -5.05
CA SER A 3 -0.39 17.80 -3.96
C SER A 3 -0.14 16.38 -4.46
N GLY A 4 0.47 15.54 -3.61
CA GLY A 4 0.55 14.10 -3.87
C GLY A 4 -0.81 13.41 -3.67
N THR A 5 -0.87 12.12 -4.01
CA THR A 5 -2.04 11.27 -3.78
C THR A 5 -1.79 10.35 -2.58
N LEU A 6 -2.68 10.37 -1.60
CA LEU A 6 -2.68 9.42 -0.48
C LEU A 6 -3.62 8.25 -0.79
N TYR A 7 -3.09 7.03 -0.76
CA TYR A 7 -3.87 5.80 -0.92
C TYR A 7 -4.03 5.08 0.41
N GLY A 8 -5.27 4.79 0.80
CA GLY A 8 -5.57 3.80 1.84
C GLY A 8 -5.70 2.41 1.21
N LEU A 9 -4.86 1.46 1.61
CA LEU A 9 -4.83 0.12 1.05
C LEU A 9 -5.12 -0.94 2.13
N GLY A 10 -6.04 -1.85 1.84
CA GLY A 10 -6.20 -3.08 2.63
C GLY A 10 -5.13 -4.11 2.25
N ILE A 11 -4.43 -4.66 3.24
CA ILE A 11 -3.34 -5.63 3.03
C ILE A 11 -3.77 -7.11 3.07
N GLY A 12 -5.04 -7.37 3.42
CA GLY A 12 -5.50 -8.73 3.71
C GLY A 12 -5.06 -9.23 5.09
N PRO A 13 -5.27 -10.53 5.40
CA PRO A 13 -5.00 -11.10 6.72
C PRO A 13 -3.53 -11.49 6.95
N GLY A 14 -2.65 -11.36 5.95
CA GLY A 14 -1.22 -11.65 6.07
C GLY A 14 -0.64 -12.43 4.89
N ASP A 15 -1.43 -13.27 4.22
CA ASP A 15 -0.98 -13.96 3.00
C ASP A 15 -0.90 -12.95 1.82
N PRO A 16 0.28 -12.75 1.21
CA PRO A 16 0.46 -11.80 0.10
C PRO A 16 -0.41 -12.07 -1.12
N GLU A 17 -0.80 -13.33 -1.38
CA GLU A 17 -1.64 -13.70 -2.52
C GLU A 17 -3.09 -13.21 -2.36
N LEU A 18 -3.48 -12.78 -1.16
CA LEU A 18 -4.80 -12.23 -0.87
C LEU A 18 -4.89 -10.71 -1.12
N LEU A 19 -3.82 -10.08 -1.61
CA LEU A 19 -3.86 -8.68 -2.02
C LEU A 19 -4.66 -8.50 -3.31
N THR A 20 -5.39 -7.39 -3.40
CA THR A 20 -6.00 -7.00 -4.69
C THR A 20 -4.92 -6.64 -5.69
N LEU A 21 -5.13 -6.95 -6.98
CA LEU A 21 -4.21 -6.57 -8.06
C LEU A 21 -3.94 -5.07 -8.11
N LYS A 22 -4.91 -4.23 -7.72
CA LYS A 22 -4.75 -2.78 -7.66
C LYS A 22 -3.81 -2.35 -6.51
N ALA A 23 -3.95 -2.96 -5.33
CA ALA A 23 -3.05 -2.69 -4.21
C ALA A 23 -1.61 -3.06 -4.56
N VAL A 24 -1.38 -4.22 -5.19
CA VAL A 24 -0.04 -4.64 -5.64
C VAL A 24 0.58 -3.64 -6.62
N ARG A 25 -0.19 -3.14 -7.59
CA ARG A 25 0.31 -2.13 -8.54
C ARG A 25 0.67 -0.82 -7.84
N ILE A 26 -0.21 -0.32 -6.97
CA ILE A 26 0.05 0.91 -6.22
C ILE A 26 1.27 0.76 -5.31
N LEU A 27 1.40 -0.35 -4.58
CA LEU A 27 2.55 -0.60 -3.69
C LEU A 27 3.88 -0.68 -4.46
N LYS A 28 3.88 -1.19 -5.70
CA LYS A 28 5.07 -1.23 -6.55
C LYS A 28 5.50 0.14 -7.06
N ASP A 29 4.53 1.03 -7.33
CA ASP A 29 4.79 2.33 -7.93
C ASP A 29 4.94 3.46 -6.89
N ALA A 30 4.41 3.26 -5.67
CA ALA A 30 4.41 4.29 -4.64
C ALA A 30 5.84 4.61 -4.15
N PRO A 31 6.27 5.89 -4.18
CA PRO A 31 7.62 6.26 -3.76
C PRO A 31 7.80 6.19 -2.23
N VAL A 32 6.70 6.20 -1.46
CA VAL A 32 6.70 6.17 0.01
C VAL A 32 5.62 5.21 0.47
N ILE A 33 5.97 4.33 1.42
CA ILE A 33 5.05 3.40 2.08
C ILE A 33 5.07 3.70 3.58
N ALA A 34 3.91 3.99 4.15
CA ALA A 34 3.72 4.13 5.60
C ALA A 34 2.90 2.93 6.10
N TYR A 35 3.41 2.24 7.13
CA TYR A 35 2.76 1.07 7.72
C TYR A 35 3.05 1.00 9.23
N PRO A 36 2.20 0.35 10.03
CA PRO A 36 2.48 0.14 11.45
C PRO A 36 3.66 -0.83 11.62
N ALA A 37 4.73 -0.38 12.27
CA ALA A 37 5.84 -1.23 12.69
C ALA A 37 5.68 -1.61 14.18
N PRO A 38 6.06 -2.83 14.59
CA PRO A 38 6.18 -3.16 16.00
C PRO A 38 7.26 -2.30 16.67
N ASP A 39 7.16 -2.15 18.00
CA ASP A 39 8.21 -1.55 18.83
C ASP A 39 9.51 -2.38 18.81
#